data_AF-A0A1F8Y091-F1
#
_entry.id   AF-A0A1F8Y091-F1
#
_cell.length_a   1.000
_cell.length_b   1.000
_cell.length_c   1.000
_cell.angle_alpha   90.00
_cell.angle_beta   90.00
_cell.angle_gamma   90.00
#
_symmetry.space_group_name_H-M   'P 1'
#
loop_
_entity.id
_entity.type
_entity.pdbx_description
1 polymer ?
#
loop_
_entity_poly.entity_id
_entity_poly.type
_entity_poly.pdbx_seq_one_letter_code
_entity_poly.pdbx_strand_id
1 'polypeptide(L)'
;MVEYPGWEEDYQTMVERIFAVVDHRRVAWLSMGVLRETPGLKRIMRRRFASTRLLSGEQVLCPDGKMRYFQPLRVGMYRKMLRWIRAASPTVFVYLCMESKEVWEQVFGFAPSCEKELGSRIAAVTRYSVSAT
;
A
#
# COMPACT_ATOMS: atom_id res chain seq x y z
N MET A 1 -0.43 1.63 -5.26
CA MET A 1 -1.78 1.53 -5.85
C MET A 1 -2.19 2.86 -6.44
N VAL A 2 -2.97 2.81 -7.53
CA VAL A 2 -3.51 3.95 -8.25
C VAL A 2 -5.01 3.70 -8.42
N GLU A 3 -5.83 4.69 -8.13
CA GLU A 3 -7.29 4.62 -8.34
C GLU A 3 -7.61 5.04 -9.78
N TYR A 4 -8.41 4.22 -10.45
CA TYR A 4 -8.94 4.44 -11.81
C TYR A 4 -10.13 3.50 -12.07
N PRO A 5 -11.02 3.76 -13.04
CA PRO A 5 -12.10 2.84 -13.37
C PRO A 5 -11.59 1.42 -13.69
N GLY A 6 -12.02 0.41 -12.92
CA GLY A 6 -11.56 -0.97 -13.07
C GLY A 6 -10.37 -1.37 -12.18
N TRP A 7 -9.81 -0.44 -11.38
CA TRP A 7 -8.62 -0.75 -10.56
C TRP A 7 -8.83 -1.93 -9.62
N GLU A 8 -10.04 -2.14 -9.09
CA GLU A 8 -10.29 -3.21 -8.12
C GLU A 8 -10.08 -4.59 -8.69
N GLU A 9 -10.67 -4.84 -9.87
CA GLU A 9 -10.57 -6.11 -10.59
C GLU A 9 -9.12 -6.37 -11.03
N ASP A 10 -8.46 -5.33 -11.54
CA ASP A 10 -7.07 -5.41 -11.99
C ASP A 10 -6.11 -5.73 -10.82
N TYR A 11 -6.25 -5.03 -9.68
CA TYR A 11 -5.40 -5.24 -8.52
C TYR A 11 -5.71 -6.57 -7.81
N GLN A 12 -6.96 -7.00 -7.77
CA GLN A 12 -7.31 -8.33 -7.26
C GLN A 12 -6.66 -9.42 -8.13
N THR A 13 -6.85 -9.34 -9.45
CA THR A 13 -6.24 -10.27 -10.42
C THR A 13 -4.72 -10.28 -10.30
N MET A 14 -4.10 -9.12 -10.08
CA MET A 14 -2.66 -9.01 -9.85
C MET A 14 -2.22 -9.79 -8.60
N VAL A 15 -2.92 -9.65 -7.48
CA VAL A 15 -2.60 -10.38 -6.24
C VAL A 15 -2.74 -11.88 -6.46
N GLU A 16 -3.82 -12.33 -7.10
CA GLU A 16 -4.05 -13.74 -7.42
C GLU A 16 -2.92 -14.31 -8.30
N ARG A 17 -2.51 -13.57 -9.34
CA ARG A 17 -1.39 -13.97 -10.21
C ARG A 17 -0.05 -14.02 -9.49
N ILE A 18 0.22 -13.08 -8.58
CA ILE A 18 1.45 -13.08 -7.78
C ILE A 18 1.53 -14.34 -6.94
N PHE A 19 0.47 -14.67 -6.19
CA PHE A 19 0.46 -15.83 -5.30
C PHE A 19 0.23 -17.17 -6.02
N ALA A 20 -0.16 -17.17 -7.30
CA ALA A 20 -0.16 -18.36 -8.14
C ALA A 20 1.26 -18.86 -8.48
N VAL A 21 2.26 -17.97 -8.45
CA VAL A 21 3.65 -18.30 -8.81
C VAL A 21 4.64 -18.13 -7.65
N VAL A 22 4.33 -17.26 -6.69
CA VAL A 22 5.14 -17.04 -5.49
C VAL A 22 4.56 -17.84 -4.34
N ASP A 23 5.33 -18.79 -3.81
CA ASP A 23 4.98 -19.44 -2.54
C ASP A 23 4.91 -18.38 -1.43
N HIS A 24 3.70 -18.17 -0.92
CA HIS A 24 3.42 -17.17 0.10
C HIS A 24 4.22 -17.36 1.39
N ARG A 25 4.69 -18.58 1.68
CA ARG A 25 5.51 -18.92 2.85
C ARG A 25 6.92 -18.35 2.75
N ARG A 26 7.37 -18.03 1.54
CA ARG A 26 8.68 -17.44 1.25
C ARG A 26 8.65 -15.91 1.22
N VAL A 27 7.48 -15.30 1.42
CA VAL A 27 7.32 -13.85 1.48
C VAL A 27 7.42 -13.40 2.92
N ALA A 28 8.52 -12.72 3.27
CA ALA A 28 8.74 -12.23 4.63
C ALA A 28 7.71 -11.16 5.04
N TRP A 29 7.40 -10.23 4.12
CA TRP A 29 6.45 -9.15 4.34
C TRP A 29 6.04 -8.48 3.03
N LEU A 30 4.95 -7.71 3.08
CA LEU A 30 4.48 -6.84 2.01
C LEU A 30 4.29 -5.41 2.52
N SER A 31 4.82 -4.45 1.77
CA SER A 31 4.57 -3.02 1.99
C SER A 31 3.50 -2.53 1.03
N MET A 32 2.47 -1.86 1.55
CA MET A 32 1.45 -1.22 0.74
C MET A 32 1.62 0.30 0.76
N GLY A 33 1.31 0.92 -0.38
CA GLY A 33 1.26 2.37 -0.54
C GLY A 33 0.36 2.76 -1.71
N VAL A 34 -0.14 3.99 -1.67
CA VAL A 34 -0.84 4.64 -2.79
C VAL A 34 0.05 5.67 -3.47
N LEU A 35 -0.36 6.15 -4.64
CA LEU A 35 0.32 7.23 -5.35
C LEU A 35 0.50 8.47 -4.45
N ARG A 36 1.76 8.88 -4.31
CA ARG A 36 2.21 10.03 -3.52
C ARG A 36 3.20 10.82 -4.36
N GLU A 37 2.97 12.12 -4.53
CA GLU A 37 3.87 12.99 -5.28
C GLU A 37 3.97 14.40 -4.68
N THR A 38 4.85 15.23 -5.25
CA THR A 38 4.89 16.66 -4.93
C THR A 38 3.99 17.45 -5.90
N PRO A 39 3.49 18.63 -5.50
CA PRO A 39 2.78 19.53 -6.42
C PRO A 39 3.61 19.86 -7.67
N GLY A 40 4.92 20.05 -7.52
CA GLY A 40 5.84 20.29 -8.62
C GLY A 40 5.90 19.12 -9.61
N LEU A 41 6.00 17.88 -9.11
CA LEU A 41 5.99 16.68 -9.95
C LEU A 41 4.66 16.52 -10.68
N LYS A 42 3.53 16.72 -9.97
CA LYS A 42 2.18 16.70 -10.57
C LYS A 42 2.05 17.68 -11.75
N ARG A 43 2.58 18.91 -11.60
CA ARG A 43 2.60 19.91 -12.67
C ARG A 43 3.46 19.46 -13.87
N ILE A 44 4.64 18.91 -13.62
CA ILE A 44 5.51 18.40 -14.69
C ILE A 44 4.86 17.24 -15.43
N MET A 45 4.24 16.30 -14.71
CA MET A 45 3.52 15.16 -15.29
C MET A 45 2.40 15.62 -16.22
N ARG A 46 1.56 16.57 -15.79
CA ARG A 46 0.49 17.14 -16.63
C ARG A 46 1.03 17.79 -17.90
N ARG A 47 2.15 18.53 -17.80
CA ARG A 47 2.76 19.20 -18.95
C ARG A 47 3.36 18.22 -19.96
N ARG A 48 4.04 17.17 -19.48
CA ARG A 48 4.74 16.20 -20.34
C ARG A 48 3.80 15.12 -20.89
N PHE A 49 2.75 14.79 -20.15
CA PHE A 49 1.84 13.69 -20.46
C PHE A 49 0.39 14.16 -20.26
N ALA A 50 -0.09 15.02 -21.13
CA ALA A 50 -1.40 15.65 -21.00
C ALA A 50 -2.58 14.65 -20.92
N SER A 51 -2.43 13.47 -21.51
CA SER A 51 -3.40 12.38 -21.50
C SER A 51 -3.26 11.40 -20.32
N THR A 52 -2.34 11.65 -19.37
CA THR A 52 -2.11 10.72 -18.26
C THR A 52 -3.33 10.62 -17.34
N ARG A 53 -3.74 9.37 -17.06
CA ARG A 53 -4.80 9.07 -16.09
C ARG A 53 -4.27 8.89 -14.67
N LEU A 54 -2.95 8.88 -14.45
CA LEU A 54 -2.38 8.69 -13.10
C LEU A 54 -2.83 9.74 -12.09
N LEU A 55 -3.20 10.92 -12.58
CA LEU A 55 -3.60 12.06 -11.77
C LEU A 55 -5.13 12.27 -11.71
N SER A 56 -5.93 11.27 -12.12
CA SER A 56 -7.39 11.38 -12.18
C SER A 56 -8.06 11.27 -10.82
N GLY A 57 -7.50 10.50 -9.89
CA GLY A 57 -8.10 10.32 -8.57
C GLY A 57 -7.98 11.56 -7.68
N GLU A 58 -8.88 11.66 -6.71
CA GLU A 58 -8.99 12.81 -5.81
C GLU A 58 -7.80 12.89 -4.85
N GLN A 59 -6.90 13.84 -5.07
CA GLN A 59 -5.70 14.04 -4.25
C GLN A 59 -5.68 15.40 -3.57
N VAL A 60 -5.26 15.41 -2.30
CA VAL A 60 -5.14 16.59 -1.44
C VAL A 60 -3.70 16.85 -1.05
N LEU A 61 -3.34 18.12 -0.85
CA LEU A 61 -2.05 18.51 -0.31
C LEU A 61 -2.04 18.26 1.20
N CYS A 62 -1.09 17.46 1.68
CA CYS A 62 -0.93 17.15 3.09
C CYS A 62 0.10 18.10 3.78
N PRO A 63 0.13 18.15 5.13
CA PRO A 63 1.06 19.01 5.87
C PRO A 63 2.55 18.77 5.57
N ASP A 64 2.94 17.58 5.11
CA ASP A 64 4.32 17.26 4.70
C ASP A 64 4.68 17.75 3.29
N GLY A 65 3.81 18.56 2.67
CA GLY A 65 4.00 19.13 1.34
C GLY A 65 3.82 18.13 0.20
N LYS A 66 3.25 16.95 0.46
CA LYS A 66 2.99 15.92 -0.56
C LYS A 66 1.51 15.78 -0.85
N MET A 67 1.21 15.48 -2.10
CA MET A 67 -0.11 15.10 -2.57
C MET A 67 -0.34 13.62 -2.26
N ARG A 68 -1.51 13.29 -1.72
CA ARG A 68 -2.00 11.92 -1.51
C ARG A 68 -3.48 11.85 -1.85
N TYR A 69 -4.01 10.66 -2.12
CA TYR A 69 -5.45 10.49 -2.23
C TYR A 69 -6.18 10.94 -0.96
N PHE A 70 -7.41 11.45 -1.12
CA PHE A 70 -8.29 11.79 -0.01
C PHE A 70 -8.39 10.61 0.98
N GLN A 71 -8.38 10.91 2.28
CA GLN A 71 -8.12 9.89 3.30
C GLN A 71 -9.12 8.71 3.29
N PRO A 72 -10.45 8.94 3.29
CA PRO A 72 -11.42 7.87 3.19
C PRO A 72 -11.21 6.98 1.96
N LEU A 73 -10.85 7.56 0.81
CA LEU A 73 -10.56 6.82 -0.41
C LEU A 73 -9.37 5.89 -0.21
N ARG A 74 -8.21 6.40 0.23
CA ARG A 74 -7.01 5.55 0.44
C ARG A 74 -7.22 4.47 1.50
N VAL A 75 -7.95 4.76 2.59
CA VAL A 75 -8.32 3.75 3.60
C VAL A 75 -9.14 2.64 2.95
N GLY A 76 -10.14 2.98 2.13
CA GLY A 76 -10.92 2.02 1.35
C GLY A 76 -10.05 1.15 0.45
N MET A 77 -9.12 1.77 -0.28
CA MET A 77 -8.17 1.06 -1.15
C MET A 77 -7.30 0.07 -0.37
N TYR A 78 -6.69 0.50 0.74
CA TYR A 78 -5.87 -0.36 1.58
C TYR A 78 -6.64 -1.54 2.16
N ARG A 79 -7.88 -1.33 2.62
CA ARG A 79 -8.72 -2.42 3.15
C ARG A 79 -9.08 -3.46 2.09
N LYS A 80 -9.35 -3.03 0.84
CA LYS A 80 -9.60 -3.95 -0.27
C LYS A 80 -8.36 -4.78 -0.60
N MET A 81 -7.21 -4.11 -0.76
CA MET A 81 -5.94 -4.78 -1.01
C MET A 81 -5.55 -5.76 0.11
N LEU A 82 -5.70 -5.35 1.37
CA LEU A 82 -5.44 -6.22 2.52
C LEU A 82 -6.33 -7.47 2.48
N ARG A 83 -7.61 -7.32 2.14
CA ARG A 83 -8.55 -8.46 2.01
C ARG A 83 -8.10 -9.44 0.94
N TRP A 84 -7.72 -8.96 -0.25
CA TRP A 84 -7.24 -9.82 -1.33
C TRP A 84 -5.93 -10.52 -0.97
N ILE A 85 -4.98 -9.79 -0.37
CA ILE A 85 -3.73 -10.39 0.14
C ILE A 85 -4.02 -11.46 1.18
N ARG A 86 -4.94 -11.22 2.12
CA ARG A 86 -5.27 -12.19 3.18
C ARG A 86 -5.99 -13.43 2.65
N ALA A 87 -6.77 -13.30 1.60
CA ALA A 87 -7.39 -14.44 0.92
C ALA A 87 -6.32 -15.35 0.28
N ALA A 88 -5.28 -14.78 -0.32
CA ALA A 88 -4.19 -15.52 -0.97
C ALA A 88 -3.06 -15.95 -0.01
N SER A 89 -2.80 -15.17 1.02
CA SER A 89 -1.78 -15.41 2.04
C SER A 89 -2.27 -14.95 3.41
N PRO A 90 -2.91 -15.85 4.19
CA PRO A 90 -3.49 -15.48 5.48
C PRO A 90 -2.46 -14.97 6.48
N THR A 91 -1.19 -15.39 6.37
CA THR A 91 -0.16 -15.18 7.40
C THR A 91 0.90 -14.15 7.04
N VAL A 92 1.03 -13.70 5.79
CA VAL A 92 2.10 -12.75 5.41
C VAL A 92 2.00 -11.45 6.20
N PHE A 93 3.11 -10.94 6.71
CA PHE A 93 3.08 -9.64 7.40
C PHE A 93 2.85 -8.51 6.40
N VAL A 94 1.90 -7.61 6.67
CA VAL A 94 1.57 -6.48 5.78
C VAL A 94 1.65 -5.18 6.56
N TYR A 95 2.25 -4.15 5.98
CA TYR A 95 2.35 -2.82 6.58
C TYR A 95 2.04 -1.69 5.58
N LEU A 96 1.74 -0.48 6.08
CA LEU A 96 1.59 0.72 5.25
C LEU A 96 2.85 1.59 5.29
N CYS A 97 3.38 1.97 4.13
CA CYS A 97 4.53 2.85 4.01
C CYS A 97 4.12 4.32 3.94
N MET A 98 4.79 5.20 4.70
CA MET A 98 4.59 6.66 4.66
C MET A 98 3.13 7.12 4.89
N GLU A 99 2.38 6.33 5.66
CA GLU A 99 1.01 6.63 6.09
C GLU A 99 0.96 7.06 7.56
N SER A 100 -0.09 7.81 7.90
CA SER A 100 -0.30 8.31 9.25
C SER A 100 -0.84 7.22 10.19
N LYS A 101 -0.69 7.43 11.50
CA LYS A 101 -1.20 6.52 12.53
C LYS A 101 -2.71 6.31 12.41
N GLU A 102 -3.45 7.35 12.06
CA GLU A 102 -4.90 7.29 11.90
C GLU A 102 -5.33 6.39 10.74
N VAL A 103 -4.56 6.38 9.64
CA VAL A 103 -4.81 5.48 8.51
C VAL A 103 -4.47 4.04 8.90
N TRP A 104 -3.37 3.84 9.62
CA TRP A 104 -2.99 2.54 10.17
C TRP A 104 -4.08 1.95 11.07
N GLU A 105 -4.57 2.72 12.05
CA GLU A 105 -5.67 2.31 12.93
C GLU A 105 -6.93 1.95 12.16
N GLN A 106 -7.30 2.73 11.15
CA GLN A 106 -8.48 2.40 10.33
C GLN A 106 -8.29 1.14 9.49
N VAL A 107 -7.08 0.86 8.99
CA VAL A 107 -6.84 -0.30 8.11
C VAL A 107 -6.64 -1.58 8.90
N PHE A 108 -5.89 -1.54 10.01
CA PHE A 108 -5.48 -2.73 10.77
C PHE A 108 -6.06 -2.82 12.17
N GLY A 109 -6.68 -1.76 12.71
CA GLY A 109 -7.08 -1.69 14.12
C GLY A 109 -5.91 -1.49 15.09
N PHE A 110 -4.72 -1.15 14.56
CA PHE A 110 -3.57 -0.72 15.34
C PHE A 110 -2.64 0.16 14.50
N ALA A 111 -1.81 0.96 15.16
CA ALA A 111 -0.67 1.64 14.56
C ALA A 111 0.62 1.41 15.36
N PRO A 112 1.78 1.21 14.71
CA PRO A 112 3.06 1.21 15.41
C PRO A 112 3.30 2.58 16.08
N SER A 113 3.84 2.56 17.30
CA SER A 113 4.15 3.77 18.07
C SER A 113 5.21 4.64 17.39
N CYS A 114 6.18 4.00 16.71
CA CYS A 114 7.29 4.63 16.00
C CYS A 114 7.91 3.71 14.93
N GLU A 115 8.78 4.26 14.09
CA GLU A 115 9.51 3.52 13.05
C GLU A 115 10.36 2.38 13.60
N LYS A 116 10.98 2.57 14.78
CA LYS A 116 11.79 1.54 15.45
C LYS A 116 10.95 0.32 15.83
N GLU A 117 9.73 0.53 16.30
CA GLU A 117 8.81 -0.58 16.60
C GLU A 117 8.41 -1.33 15.32
N LEU A 118 8.03 -0.60 14.26
CA LEU A 118 7.70 -1.22 12.97
C LEU A 118 8.87 -2.03 12.42
N GLY A 119 10.08 -1.47 12.44
CA GLY A 119 11.30 -2.16 12.02
C GLY A 119 11.57 -3.41 12.84
N SER A 120 11.31 -3.38 14.15
CA SER A 120 11.45 -4.57 15.02
C SER A 120 10.44 -5.66 14.65
N ARG A 121 9.18 -5.30 14.35
CA ARG A 121 8.15 -6.24 13.88
C ARG A 121 8.52 -6.87 12.54
N ILE A 122 9.00 -6.06 11.58
CA ILE A 122 9.49 -6.54 10.27
C ILE A 122 10.69 -7.49 10.43
N ALA A 123 11.63 -7.15 11.30
CA ALA A 123 12.79 -8.00 11.56
C ALA A 123 12.40 -9.32 12.23
N ALA A 124 11.40 -9.31 13.12
CA ALA A 124 10.92 -10.53 13.78
C ALA A 124 10.33 -11.52 12.76
N VAL A 125 9.44 -11.06 11.87
CA VAL A 125 8.81 -11.94 10.86
C VAL A 125 9.84 -12.51 9.86
N THR A 126 10.88 -11.75 9.55
CA THR A 126 11.95 -12.20 8.64
C THR A 126 12.77 -13.34 9.24
N ARG A 127 13.04 -13.32 10.55
CA ARG A 127 13.80 -14.40 11.22
C ARG A 127 13.03 -15.72 11.21
N TYR A 128 11.70 -15.69 11.35
CA TYR A 128 10.86 -16.89 11.27
C TYR A 128 10.82 -17.50 9.87
N SER A 129 10.89 -16.69 8.82
CA SER A 129 10.94 -17.18 7.44
C SER A 129 12.25 -17.88 7.08
N VAL A 130 13.37 -17.55 7.75
CA VAL A 130 14.70 -18.13 7.46
C VAL A 130 14.93 -19.45 8.21
N SER A 131 14.35 -19.62 9.41
CA SER A 131 14.50 -20.86 10.19
C SER A 131 13.59 -22.01 9.74
N ALA A 132 12.71 -21.79 8.77
CA ALA A 132 11.74 -22.78 8.28
C ALA A 132 12.15 -23.44 6.94
N THR A 133 13.41 -23.29 6.54
CA THR A 133 14.05 -23.93 5.36
C THR A 133 15.22 -24.78 5.81
#